data_AF-A0A838HNJ3-F1
#
_entry.id   AF-A0A838HNJ3-F1
#
_cell.length_a   1.000
_cell.length_b   1.000
_cell.length_c   1.000
_cell.angle_alpha   90.00
_cell.angle_beta   90.00
_cell.angle_gamma   90.00
#
_symmetry.space_group_name_H-M   'P 1'
#
loop_
_entity.id
_entity.type
_entity.pdbx_description
1 polymer ?
#
loop_
_entity_poly.entity_id
_entity_poly.type
_entity_poly.pdbx_seq_one_letter_code
_entity_poly.pdbx_strand_id
1 'polypeptide(L)'
;MGYTLFCLVALAITLGLERLLRTGLLRDRRFWITIAIVGFFQLLVDGWLTCRPIVTYAEEQFSGVRLGCPASALFSAGGMPLEDAVFGFAMVTQGLMWWVWWGRRVGVGRQA
;
A
#
# COMPACT_ATOMS: atom_id res chain seq x y z
N MET A 1 9.78 15.58 -5.29
CA MET A 1 8.61 15.95 -6.13
C MET A 1 8.16 14.87 -7.13
N GLY A 2 9.04 14.02 -7.67
CA GLY A 2 8.58 12.92 -8.56
C GLY A 2 7.79 11.81 -7.85
N TYR A 3 8.17 11.49 -6.61
CA TYR A 3 7.66 10.33 -5.89
C TYR A 3 6.17 10.41 -5.51
N THR A 4 5.74 11.57 -5.01
CA THR A 4 4.33 11.86 -4.73
C THR A 4 3.44 11.73 -5.96
N LEU A 5 3.92 12.20 -7.11
CA LEU A 5 3.21 12.07 -8.38
C LEU A 5 3.05 10.60 -8.78
N PHE A 6 4.13 9.81 -8.71
CA PHE A 6 4.06 8.36 -9.03
C PHE A 6 3.10 7.61 -8.10
N CYS A 7 3.09 7.97 -6.81
CA CYS A 7 2.17 7.40 -5.84
C CYS A 7 0.70 7.70 -6.20
N LEU A 8 0.38 8.96 -6.52
CA LEU A 8 -0.97 9.35 -6.94
C LEU A 8 -1.39 8.68 -8.25
N VAL A 9 -0.47 8.57 -9.22
CA VAL A 9 -0.72 7.87 -10.48
C VAL A 9 -0.98 6.38 -10.23
N ALA A 10 -0.17 5.72 -9.40
CA ALA A 10 -0.36 4.32 -9.05
C ALA A 10 -1.73 4.08 -8.36
N LEU A 11 -2.13 4.98 -7.46
CA LEU A 11 -3.44 4.91 -6.81
C LEU A 11 -4.58 5.07 -7.83
N ALA A 12 -4.48 6.07 -8.71
CA ALA A 12 -5.47 6.32 -9.77
C ALA A 12 -5.61 5.12 -10.72
N ILE A 13 -4.50 4.51 -11.13
CA ILE A 13 -4.48 3.29 -11.95
C ILE A 13 -5.16 2.15 -11.21
N THR A 14 -4.91 1.98 -9.92
CA THR A 14 -5.53 0.90 -9.11
C THR A 14 -7.05 1.04 -9.05
N LEU A 15 -7.56 2.25 -8.84
CA LEU A 15 -9.01 2.52 -8.86
C LEU A 15 -9.61 2.33 -10.26
N GLY A 16 -8.89 2.73 -11.31
CA GLY A 16 -9.26 2.50 -12.70
C GLY A 16 -9.34 1.02 -13.06
N LEU A 17 -8.34 0.25 -12.64
CA LEU A 17 -8.29 -1.21 -12.83
C LEU A 17 -9.42 -1.90 -12.09
N GLU A 18 -9.76 -1.50 -10.86
CA GLU A 18 -10.91 -2.10 -10.16
C GLU A 18 -12.20 -1.92 -10.98
N ARG A 19 -12.41 -0.73 -11.53
CA ARG A 19 -13.61 -0.41 -12.30
C ARG A 19 -13.65 -1.13 -13.65
N LEU A 20 -12.48 -1.36 -14.26
CA LEU A 20 -12.33 -2.06 -15.53
C LEU A 20 -12.47 -3.58 -15.37
N LEU A 21 -11.71 -4.19 -14.44
CA LEU A 21 -11.66 -5.63 -14.22
C LEU A 21 -12.87 -6.13 -13.41
N ARG A 22 -13.56 -5.23 -12.68
CA ARG A 22 -14.73 -5.54 -11.83
C ARG A 22 -14.45 -6.74 -10.92
N THR A 23 -13.30 -6.73 -10.26
CA THR A 23 -12.90 -7.86 -9.41
C THR A 23 -13.76 -7.91 -8.15
N GLY A 24 -14.18 -6.74 -7.64
CA GLY A 24 -14.98 -6.60 -6.41
C GLY A 24 -14.12 -6.68 -5.15
N LEU A 25 -12.79 -6.72 -5.30
CA LEU A 25 -11.83 -6.90 -4.23
C LEU A 25 -11.87 -5.73 -3.24
N LEU A 26 -12.02 -4.49 -3.74
CA LEU A 26 -12.11 -3.30 -2.89
C LEU A 26 -13.42 -3.22 -2.09
N ARG A 27 -14.41 -4.06 -2.40
CA ARG A 27 -15.68 -4.14 -1.67
C ARG A 27 -15.70 -5.27 -0.63
N ASP A 28 -14.73 -6.18 -0.67
CA ASP A 28 -14.65 -7.31 0.25
C ASP A 28 -14.08 -6.89 1.61
N ARG A 29 -14.81 -7.19 2.69
CA ARG A 29 -14.36 -6.92 4.05
C ARG A 29 -13.10 -7.71 4.42
N ARG A 30 -12.93 -8.92 3.87
CA ARG A 30 -11.75 -9.76 4.12
C ARG A 30 -10.49 -9.08 3.59
N PHE A 31 -10.57 -8.48 2.41
CA PHE A 31 -9.47 -7.71 1.83
C PHE A 31 -9.05 -6.56 2.75
N TRP A 32 -10.01 -5.77 3.25
CA TRP A 32 -9.72 -4.67 4.17
C TRP A 32 -9.13 -5.13 5.50
N ILE A 33 -9.59 -6.26 6.05
CA ILE A 33 -9.00 -6.84 7.27
C ILE A 33 -7.55 -7.24 7.01
N THR A 34 -7.26 -7.92 5.91
CA THR A 34 -5.88 -8.30 5.54
C THR A 34 -5.00 -7.06 5.36
N ILE A 35 -5.46 -6.06 4.62
CA ILE A 35 -4.72 -4.80 4.43
C ILE A 35 -4.49 -4.07 5.76
N ALA A 36 -5.47 -4.09 6.68
CA ALA A 36 -5.29 -3.48 8.01
C ALA A 36 -4.22 -4.21 8.83
N ILE A 37 -4.20 -5.54 8.80
CA ILE A 37 -3.17 -6.35 9.48
C ILE A 37 -1.79 -6.07 8.88
N VAL A 38 -1.67 -6.14 7.55
CA VAL A 38 -0.41 -5.87 6.84
C VAL A 38 0.07 -4.45 7.14
N GLY A 39 -0.82 -3.46 7.05
CA GLY A 39 -0.50 -2.06 7.35
C GLY A 39 -0.08 -1.85 8.80
N PHE A 40 -0.71 -2.53 9.76
CA PHE A 40 -0.31 -2.46 11.17
C PHE A 40 1.13 -2.95 11.39
N PHE A 41 1.46 -4.12 10.85
CA PHE A 41 2.81 -4.66 10.97
C PHE A 41 3.83 -3.85 10.17
N GLN A 42 3.46 -3.36 8.98
CA GLN A 42 4.31 -2.50 8.17
C GLN A 42 4.70 -1.24 8.94
N LEU A 43 3.72 -0.53 9.54
CA LEU A 43 4.00 0.66 10.36
C LEU A 43 4.86 0.36 11.59
N LEU A 44 4.67 -0.80 12.21
CA LEU A 44 5.45 -1.20 13.38
C LEU A 44 6.91 -1.47 13.01
N VAL A 45 7.15 -2.24 11.94
CA VAL A 45 8.50 -2.60 11.48
C VAL A 45 9.21 -1.39 10.87
N ASP A 46 8.55 -0.65 9.98
CA ASP A 46 9.15 0.53 9.35
C ASP A 46 9.39 1.64 10.37
N GLY A 47 8.46 1.82 11.31
CA GLY A 47 8.63 2.72 12.45
C GLY A 47 9.84 2.35 13.30
N TRP A 48 10.02 1.05 13.61
CA TRP A 48 11.20 0.56 14.33
C TRP A 48 12.48 0.80 13.52
N LEU A 49 12.51 0.41 12.25
CA LEU A 49 13.67 0.50 11.36
C LEU A 49 14.12 1.94 11.11
N THR A 50 13.22 2.92 11.23
CA THR A 50 13.54 4.35 11.09
C THR A 50 14.04 4.94 12.42
N CYS A 51 13.61 4.41 13.57
CA CYS A 51 14.08 4.84 14.90
C CYS A 51 15.54 4.47 15.16
N ARG A 52 16.01 3.38 14.55
CA ARG A 52 17.42 3.11 14.45
C ARG A 52 17.86 3.74 13.12
N PRO A 53 18.96 4.49 13.03
CA PRO A 53 19.41 5.12 11.78
C PRO A 53 19.96 4.09 10.77
N ILE A 54 19.23 3.00 10.57
CA ILE A 54 19.51 1.89 9.66
C ILE A 54 18.99 2.25 8.26
N VAL A 55 17.82 2.90 8.19
CA VAL A 55 17.22 3.38 6.94
C VAL A 55 17.01 4.88 7.04
N THR A 56 17.74 5.63 6.21
CA THR A 56 17.69 7.10 6.18
C THR A 56 17.06 7.55 4.88
N TYR A 57 15.86 8.15 4.96
CA TYR A 57 15.17 8.75 3.81
C TYR A 57 15.63 10.20 3.62
N ALA A 58 16.09 10.55 2.42
CA ALA A 58 16.49 11.92 2.07
C ALA A 58 15.26 12.87 2.16
N GLU A 59 15.40 13.96 2.91
CA GLU A 59 14.33 14.93 3.22
C GLU A 59 13.75 15.62 1.97
N GLU A 60 14.48 15.58 0.87
CA GLU A 60 14.26 16.37 -0.35
C GLU A 60 13.26 15.73 -1.33
N GLN A 61 12.86 14.48 -1.10
CA GLN A 61 12.10 13.70 -2.11
C GLN A 61 10.59 13.56 -1.85
N PHE A 62 10.11 13.91 -0.65
CA PHE A 62 8.73 13.60 -0.19
C PHE A 62 7.95 14.84 0.28
N SER A 63 6.63 14.74 0.39
CA SER A 63 5.72 15.86 0.70
C SER A 63 5.82 16.43 2.13
N GLY A 64 6.69 15.86 2.97
CA GLY A 64 6.86 16.22 4.38
C GLY A 64 5.94 15.47 5.34
N VAL A 65 5.00 14.65 4.84
CA VAL A 65 4.15 13.78 5.67
C VAL A 65 4.86 12.45 5.91
N ARG A 66 5.26 12.23 7.17
CA ARG A 66 5.95 11.01 7.61
C ARG A 66 5.07 10.22 8.58
N LEU A 67 5.22 8.90 8.57
CA LEU A 67 4.49 7.92 9.38
C LEU A 67 5.48 7.15 10.25
N GLY A 68 5.56 7.45 11.54
CA GLY A 68 6.48 6.81 12.48
C GLY A 68 7.03 7.78 13.54
N CYS A 69 7.63 7.19 14.59
CA CYS A 69 7.95 7.70 15.92
C CYS A 69 7.88 9.24 16.16
N PRO A 70 7.24 9.70 17.27
CA PRO A 70 6.77 8.92 18.44
C PRO A 70 5.39 8.28 18.26
N ALA A 71 5.10 7.22 19.04
CA ALA A 71 3.86 6.44 19.02
C ALA A 71 2.56 7.25 19.21
N SER A 72 2.66 8.49 19.71
CA SER A 72 1.58 9.47 19.79
C SER A 72 1.25 10.13 18.45
N ALA A 73 2.05 9.89 17.43
CA ALA A 73 1.95 10.55 16.16
C ALA A 73 2.15 9.51 15.05
N LEU A 74 1.09 8.76 14.81
CA LEU A 74 0.84 8.07 13.54
C LEU A 74 0.92 9.04 12.33
N PHE A 75 1.05 10.35 12.58
CA PHE A 75 1.25 11.45 11.64
C PHE A 75 2.46 12.34 12.00
N SER A 76 3.52 11.82 12.66
CA SER A 76 4.70 12.63 13.01
C SER A 76 5.73 12.68 11.90
N ALA A 77 6.37 13.85 11.79
CA ALA A 77 7.49 14.17 10.92
C ALA A 77 8.78 13.32 11.08
N GLY A 78 8.73 12.15 11.74
CA GLY A 78 9.89 11.31 12.08
C GLY A 78 9.95 9.91 11.43
N GLY A 79 8.96 9.52 10.64
CA GLY A 79 8.87 8.15 10.09
C GLY A 79 8.91 7.98 8.56
N MET A 80 8.44 6.83 8.07
CA MET A 80 8.42 6.49 6.65
C MET A 80 7.49 7.42 5.84
N PRO A 81 7.75 7.68 4.56
CA PRO A 81 6.84 8.47 3.73
C PRO A 81 5.45 7.83 3.65
N LEU A 82 4.38 8.64 3.79
CA LEU A 82 3.00 8.16 3.56
C LEU A 82 2.84 7.58 2.15
N GLU A 83 3.58 8.13 1.20
CA GLU A 83 3.60 7.72 -0.18
C GLU A 83 4.04 6.25 -0.36
N ASP A 84 4.90 5.72 0.53
CA ASP A 84 5.36 4.32 0.51
C ASP A 84 4.24 3.36 0.91
N ALA A 85 3.44 3.71 1.94
CA ALA A 85 2.26 2.94 2.33
C ALA A 85 1.25 2.88 1.19
N VAL A 86 0.96 4.03 0.57
CA VAL A 86 -0.03 4.13 -0.51
C VAL A 86 0.45 3.41 -1.76
N PHE A 87 1.74 3.50 -2.08
CA PHE A 87 2.33 2.78 -3.20
C PHE A 87 2.34 1.26 -2.97
N GLY A 88 2.72 0.81 -1.77
CA GLY A 88 2.64 -0.60 -1.36
C GLY A 88 1.22 -1.15 -1.45
N PHE A 89 0.24 -0.37 -0.98
CA PHE A 89 -1.18 -0.70 -1.13
C PHE A 89 -1.59 -0.87 -2.60
N ALA A 90 -1.22 0.09 -3.46
CA ALA A 90 -1.51 0.02 -4.90
C ALA A 90 -0.89 -1.24 -5.53
N MET A 91 0.36 -1.54 -5.22
CA MET A 91 1.09 -2.69 -5.75
C MET A 91 0.43 -4.02 -5.36
N VAL A 92 0.15 -4.23 -4.07
CA VAL A 92 -0.49 -5.46 -3.58
C VAL A 92 -1.88 -5.63 -4.18
N THR A 93 -2.66 -4.55 -4.21
CA THR A 93 -4.01 -4.55 -4.76
C THR A 93 -4.02 -4.92 -6.24
N GLN A 94 -3.13 -4.32 -7.05
CA GLN A 94 -3.03 -4.64 -8.47
C GLN A 94 -2.60 -6.09 -8.70
N GLY A 95 -1.64 -6.60 -7.92
CA GLY A 95 -1.23 -8.00 -7.99
C GLY A 95 -2.40 -8.97 -7.77
N LEU A 96 -3.23 -8.70 -6.75
CA LEU A 96 -4.43 -9.48 -6.46
C LEU A 96 -5.51 -9.33 -7.55
N MET A 97 -5.70 -8.13 -8.10
CA MET A 97 -6.65 -7.90 -9.20
C MET A 97 -6.29 -8.76 -10.42
N TRP A 98 -5.02 -8.76 -10.82
CA TRP A 98 -4.54 -9.59 -11.92
C TRP A 98 -4.69 -11.08 -11.61
N TRP A 99 -4.37 -11.50 -10.40
CA TRP A 99 -4.55 -12.88 -9.95
C TRP A 99 -6.02 -13.34 -10.09
N VAL A 100 -6.96 -12.57 -9.54
CA VAL A 100 -8.39 -12.89 -9.62
C VAL A 100 -8.89 -12.90 -11.06
N TRP A 101 -8.46 -11.93 -11.86
CA TRP A 101 -8.89 -11.82 -13.25
C TRP A 101 -8.39 -12.96 -14.13
N TRP A 102 -7.10 -13.33 -14.01
CA TRP A 102 -6.55 -14.48 -14.72
C TRP A 102 -7.13 -15.80 -14.20
N GLY A 103 -7.31 -15.95 -12.89
CA GLY A 103 -7.91 -17.15 -12.29
C GLY A 103 -9.31 -17.44 -12.81
N ARG A 104 -10.13 -16.38 -13.01
CA ARG A 104 -11.47 -16.51 -13.64
C ARG A 104 -11.43 -16.98 -15.09
N ARG A 105 -10.36 -16.71 -15.83
CA ARG A 105 -10.24 -17.02 -17.28
C ARG A 105 -9.57 -18.36 -17.56
N VAL A 106 -8.55 -18.69 -16.77
CA VAL A 106 -7.78 -19.95 -16.91
C VAL A 106 -8.56 -21.13 -16.30
N GLY A 107 -9.67 -20.87 -15.59
CA GLY A 107 -10.50 -21.93 -15.01
C GLY A 107 -9.84 -22.62 -13.81
N VAL A 108 -8.90 -21.93 -13.14
CA VAL A 108 -8.28 -22.39 -11.90
C VAL A 108 -9.33 -22.25 -10.78
N GLY A 109 -10.24 -23.22 -10.71
CA GLY A 109 -11.36 -23.20 -9.75
C GLY A 109 -12.53 -24.15 -10.00
N ARG A 110 -12.56 -24.94 -11.10
CA ARG A 110 -13.57 -26.02 -11.27
C ARG A 110 -13.11 -27.38 -10.71
N GLN A 111 -12.42 -27.37 -9.58
CA GLN A 111 -12.11 -28.60 -8.83
C GLN A 111 -12.49 -28.42 -7.36
N ALA A 112 -13.80 -28.43 -7.10
CA ALA A 112 -14.41 -28.74 -5.82
C ALA A 112 -15.81 -29.30 -6.08
#